data_AF-A0A292SS09-F1
#
_entry.id   AF-A0A292SS09-F1
#
_cell.length_a   1.000
_cell.length_b   1.000
_cell.length_c   1.000
_cell.angle_alpha   90.00
_cell.angle_beta   90.00
_cell.angle_gamma   90.00
#
_symmetry.space_group_name_H-M   'P 1'
#
loop_
_entity.id
_entity.type
_entity.pdbx_description
1 polymer ?
#
loop_
_entity_poly.entity_id
_entity_poly.type
_entity_poly.pdbx_seq_one_letter_code
_entity_poly.pdbx_strand_id
1 'polypeptide(L)'
;MKNKDLIIKVARRLDKFNLDEIIVVSELQEQEVKEILSDLIKEQVIIKSSNKYFFNNKRNNEQNEILSTKNNTLKPIILEEEEGYEELLKYNKDVQNKIKRYVAAINFVINAGKGNLKRVVELFNETSGLKRVPYSILVKLLHNYKMYGFKGILPKYHNHGESPIPDELYTYFKNFYLTKEKLSAKEALYRAQKLLHDEQKIEQPYTYNLNSFTRKIKTDFTEEQIKYFRNNVKPLKAKISNDENDEPLDMEFKNAARIYLNRLKIENKQERLLHEKTDYKNHLKEYFDNLTIREITPKVVAKYKQSMFDKGFKLVSVNQYILLLKAIIRGVCPKINNLVTREDKDRRNAYALDMNILTEDEILKLLNICKLKYPEAYPIIYISLSTGASVPELLGLTWDRVDFEENTIFLKYFLYDERLITNRSGTSKRKLKIDKMMTEILKEKYKATKPLPADFVFRFSSPKLPQQYFENVVLNGLSKKLRIQRIYPSDLQHNFTNLCLKQKIPFTYIQKSLGYFGIINFVKIYRNLIEQSEEKYYNPLENLNPLK
;
A
#
# COMPACT_ATOMS: atom_id res chain seq x y z
N MET A 1 49.94 -44.00 -4.08
CA MET A 1 48.50 -44.38 -4.08
C MET A 1 48.03 -44.90 -2.72
N LYS A 2 48.65 -45.93 -2.11
CA LYS A 2 48.21 -46.50 -0.82
C LYS A 2 48.03 -45.48 0.32
N ASN A 3 48.97 -44.55 0.49
CA ASN A 3 48.91 -43.55 1.58
C ASN A 3 47.84 -42.48 1.35
N LYS A 4 47.57 -42.11 0.09
CA LYS A 4 46.47 -41.20 -0.28
C LYS A 4 45.10 -41.83 0.03
N ASP A 5 44.90 -43.10 -0.32
CA ASP A 5 43.66 -43.81 0.00
C ASP A 5 43.46 -44.03 1.50
N LEU A 6 44.55 -44.23 2.25
CA LEU A 6 44.53 -44.31 3.71
C LEU A 6 44.07 -42.98 4.32
N ILE A 7 44.67 -41.86 3.90
CA ILE A 7 44.28 -40.51 4.36
C ILE A 7 42.83 -40.20 3.98
N ILE A 8 42.35 -40.60 2.78
CA ILE A 8 40.94 -40.44 2.40
C ILE A 8 40.01 -41.25 3.33
N LYS A 9 40.38 -42.50 3.68
CA LYS A 9 39.58 -43.33 4.61
C LYS A 9 39.55 -42.76 6.02
N VAL A 10 40.70 -42.31 6.52
CA VAL A 10 40.84 -41.69 7.85
C VAL A 10 40.07 -40.37 7.90
N ALA A 11 40.24 -39.50 6.90
CA ALA A 11 39.50 -38.26 6.76
C ALA A 11 37.98 -38.50 6.70
N ARG A 12 37.53 -39.51 5.95
CA ARG A 12 36.10 -39.91 5.88
C ARG A 12 35.56 -40.40 7.22
N ARG A 13 36.38 -41.09 8.01
CA ARG A 13 35.98 -41.60 9.34
C ARG A 13 35.94 -40.47 10.38
N LEU A 14 36.91 -39.58 10.35
CA LEU A 14 37.01 -38.47 11.30
C LEU A 14 35.98 -37.37 10.99
N ASP A 15 35.61 -37.17 9.72
CA ASP A 15 34.68 -36.15 9.19
C ASP A 15 35.18 -34.69 9.41
N LYS A 16 35.75 -34.41 10.59
CA LYS A 16 36.39 -33.18 11.07
C LYS A 16 37.68 -33.55 11.81
N PHE A 17 38.81 -32.99 11.39
CA PHE A 17 40.12 -33.27 12.00
C PHE A 17 41.09 -32.10 11.90
N ASN A 18 42.12 -32.08 12.73
CA ASN A 18 43.29 -31.20 12.59
C ASN A 18 44.51 -31.97 12.07
N LEU A 19 45.62 -31.27 11.81
CA LEU A 19 46.84 -31.89 11.26
C LEU A 19 47.40 -32.96 12.20
N ASP A 20 47.41 -32.70 13.51
CA ASP A 20 47.96 -33.61 14.51
C ASP A 20 47.10 -34.88 14.65
N GLU A 21 45.76 -34.73 14.63
CA GLU A 21 44.79 -35.82 14.71
C GLU A 21 44.93 -36.78 13.52
N ILE A 22 45.15 -36.26 12.30
CA ILE A 22 45.33 -37.13 11.13
C ILE A 22 46.72 -37.76 11.08
N ILE A 23 47.76 -37.08 11.57
CA ILE A 23 49.09 -37.68 11.72
C ILE A 23 49.05 -38.85 12.70
N VAL A 24 48.41 -38.66 13.86
CA VAL A 24 48.27 -39.70 14.89
C VAL A 24 47.48 -40.91 14.38
N VAL A 25 46.39 -40.69 13.63
CA VAL A 25 45.52 -41.79 13.17
C VAL A 25 46.06 -42.46 11.90
N SER A 26 46.88 -41.78 11.09
CA SER A 26 47.46 -42.36 9.87
C SER A 26 48.85 -42.97 10.07
N GLU A 27 49.55 -42.65 11.17
CA GLU A 27 50.93 -43.06 11.46
C GLU A 27 51.95 -42.66 10.36
N LEU A 28 51.66 -41.60 9.61
CA LEU A 28 52.50 -41.10 8.52
C LEU A 28 53.35 -39.90 8.95
N GLN A 29 54.43 -39.62 8.20
CA GLN A 29 55.27 -38.45 8.44
C GLN A 29 54.54 -37.14 8.12
N GLU A 30 54.75 -36.10 8.94
CA GLU A 30 54.05 -34.82 8.83
C GLU A 30 54.17 -34.18 7.43
N GLN A 31 55.34 -34.27 6.81
CA GLN A 31 55.60 -33.70 5.49
C GLN A 31 54.76 -34.40 4.40
N GLU A 32 54.65 -35.73 4.47
CA GLU A 32 53.87 -36.54 3.53
C GLU A 32 52.37 -36.28 3.69
N VAL A 33 51.89 -36.15 4.93
CA VAL A 33 50.50 -35.79 5.22
C VAL A 33 50.15 -34.40 4.68
N LYS A 34 51.04 -33.41 4.82
CA LYS A 34 50.81 -32.05 4.29
C LYS A 34 50.68 -32.02 2.77
N GLU A 35 51.52 -32.78 2.06
CA GLU A 35 51.46 -32.89 0.59
C GLU A 35 50.13 -33.53 0.15
N ILE A 36 49.73 -34.63 0.77
CA ILE A 36 48.48 -35.32 0.43
C ILE A 36 47.25 -34.45 0.77
N LEU A 37 47.25 -33.74 1.91
CA LEU A 37 46.15 -32.83 2.25
C LEU A 37 46.05 -31.66 1.26
N SER A 38 47.18 -31.13 0.78
CA SER A 38 47.21 -30.09 -0.27
C SER A 38 46.56 -30.57 -1.57
N ASP A 39 46.88 -31.80 -1.99
CA ASP A 39 46.29 -32.40 -3.18
C ASP A 39 44.80 -32.71 -3.01
N LEU A 40 44.38 -33.20 -1.85
CA LEU A 40 42.96 -33.46 -1.55
C LEU A 40 42.12 -32.18 -1.46
N ILE A 41 42.72 -31.04 -1.09
CA ILE A 41 42.07 -29.72 -1.15
C ILE A 41 41.87 -29.31 -2.62
N LYS A 42 42.89 -29.48 -3.48
CA LYS A 42 42.77 -29.21 -4.93
C LYS A 42 41.69 -30.07 -5.58
N GLU A 43 41.58 -31.33 -5.17
CA GLU A 43 40.56 -32.28 -5.67
C GLU A 43 39.18 -32.09 -5.04
N GLN A 44 39.01 -31.12 -4.14
CA GLN A 44 37.76 -30.84 -3.39
C GLN A 44 37.26 -32.03 -2.56
N VAL A 45 38.13 -32.98 -2.20
CA VAL A 45 37.82 -34.13 -1.35
C VAL A 45 37.78 -33.72 0.11
N ILE A 46 38.59 -32.72 0.49
CA ILE A 46 38.58 -32.13 1.83
C ILE A 46 38.59 -30.61 1.78
N ILE A 47 38.11 -29.96 2.84
CA ILE A 47 38.01 -28.50 2.97
C ILE A 47 38.88 -28.06 4.14
N LYS A 48 39.74 -27.05 3.94
CA LYS A 48 40.55 -26.45 5.02
C LYS A 48 39.96 -25.10 5.46
N SER A 49 39.77 -24.93 6.76
CA SER A 49 39.36 -23.66 7.39
C SER A 49 40.25 -23.41 8.60
N SER A 50 41.11 -22.40 8.54
CA SER A 50 42.13 -22.13 9.57
C SER A 50 43.00 -23.37 9.84
N ASN A 51 42.97 -23.94 11.07
CA ASN A 51 43.72 -25.12 11.48
C ASN A 51 42.92 -26.45 11.40
N LYS A 52 41.73 -26.47 10.79
CA LYS A 52 40.88 -27.67 10.71
C LYS A 52 40.58 -28.09 9.26
N TYR A 53 40.50 -29.39 9.06
CA TYR A 53 40.22 -30.09 7.81
C TYR A 53 38.90 -30.88 7.94
N PHE A 54 38.16 -31.00 6.84
CA PHE A 54 36.85 -31.64 6.81
C PHE A 54 36.66 -32.49 5.56
N PHE A 55 36.01 -33.64 5.69
CA PHE A 55 35.77 -34.53 4.57
C PHE A 55 34.52 -34.14 3.77
N ASN A 56 34.68 -33.94 2.46
CA ASN A 56 33.59 -33.55 1.57
C ASN A 56 32.89 -34.78 0.98
N ASN A 57 31.74 -35.15 1.55
CA ASN A 57 30.91 -36.24 1.03
C ASN A 57 30.21 -35.82 -0.28
N LYS A 58 30.85 -36.01 -1.44
CA LYS A 58 30.14 -36.12 -2.72
C LYS A 58 29.29 -37.39 -2.68
N ARG A 59 28.04 -37.30 -2.24
CA ARG A 59 27.03 -38.34 -2.53
C ARG A 59 26.43 -38.05 -3.91
N ASN A 60 26.52 -39.03 -4.81
CA ASN A 60 25.69 -39.12 -6.00
C ASN A 60 24.22 -39.02 -5.57
N ASN A 61 23.58 -37.90 -5.87
CA ASN A 61 22.14 -37.72 -5.75
C ASN A 61 21.61 -37.37 -7.15
N GLU A 62 21.20 -38.39 -7.90
CA GLU A 62 20.44 -38.31 -9.15
C GLU A 62 18.98 -37.84 -8.94
N GLN A 63 18.70 -36.98 -7.95
CA GLN A 63 17.33 -36.50 -7.68
C GLN A 63 17.23 -35.00 -7.42
N ASN A 64 18.05 -34.19 -8.09
CA ASN A 64 17.79 -32.75 -8.25
C ASN A 64 18.18 -32.29 -9.65
N GLU A 65 17.59 -32.91 -10.67
CA GLU A 65 17.53 -32.38 -12.04
C GLU A 65 16.48 -31.26 -12.16
N ILE A 66 16.66 -30.15 -11.42
CA ILE A 66 16.03 -28.87 -11.79
C ILE A 66 17.02 -27.76 -11.44
N LEU A 67 18.22 -27.76 -12.03
CA LEU A 67 19.10 -26.58 -12.12
C LEU A 67 20.37 -26.81 -12.96
N SER A 68 20.35 -27.75 -13.92
CA SER A 68 21.44 -27.97 -14.87
C SER A 68 21.18 -27.25 -16.19
N THR A 69 21.28 -25.93 -16.18
CA THR A 69 21.64 -25.19 -17.39
C THR A 69 23.10 -24.73 -17.30
N LYS A 70 23.90 -25.34 -18.18
CA LYS A 70 25.18 -24.96 -18.79
C LYS A 70 26.04 -23.90 -18.06
N ASN A 71 27.27 -24.31 -17.72
CA ASN A 71 28.46 -23.49 -17.43
C ASN A 71 28.27 -22.28 -16.52
N ASN A 72 28.50 -22.44 -15.21
CA ASN A 72 28.89 -21.32 -14.34
C ASN A 72 29.56 -21.86 -13.06
N THR A 73 30.90 -21.85 -13.05
CA THR A 73 31.70 -21.85 -11.83
C THR A 73 31.60 -20.45 -11.24
N LEU A 74 30.87 -20.29 -10.14
CA LEU A 74 30.86 -19.03 -9.39
C LEU A 74 32.31 -18.72 -8.98
N LYS A 75 32.82 -17.55 -9.34
CA LYS A 75 34.18 -17.12 -8.97
C LYS A 75 34.20 -16.69 -7.50
N PRO A 76 35.29 -16.96 -6.75
CA PRO A 76 35.48 -16.36 -5.43
C PRO A 76 35.46 -14.83 -5.54
N ILE A 77 34.81 -14.19 -4.57
CA ILE A 77 34.65 -12.74 -4.48
C ILE A 77 35.89 -12.16 -3.80
N ILE A 78 36.62 -11.29 -4.51
CA ILE A 78 37.68 -10.46 -3.96
C ILE A 78 37.11 -9.05 -3.85
N LEU A 79 36.84 -8.58 -2.63
CA LEU A 79 36.04 -7.38 -2.40
C LEU A 79 36.59 -6.16 -3.15
N GLU A 80 37.90 -5.95 -3.13
CA GLU A 80 38.59 -4.81 -3.72
C GLU A 80 38.50 -4.77 -5.26
N GLU A 81 38.18 -5.90 -5.90
CA GLU A 81 38.14 -6.05 -7.36
C GLU A 81 36.72 -6.04 -7.92
N GLU A 82 35.69 -5.99 -7.06
CA GLU A 82 34.30 -6.18 -7.45
C GLU A 82 33.58 -4.86 -7.76
N GLU A 83 32.81 -4.86 -8.86
CA GLU A 83 32.01 -3.71 -9.29
C GLU A 83 30.89 -3.43 -8.26
N GLY A 84 31.09 -2.42 -7.41
CA GLY A 84 30.22 -2.08 -6.27
C GLY A 84 30.93 -2.00 -4.92
N TYR A 85 32.25 -2.26 -4.86
CA TYR A 85 33.05 -2.09 -3.64
C TYR A 85 33.00 -0.66 -3.08
N GLU A 86 33.05 0.36 -3.95
CA GLU A 86 32.91 1.76 -3.51
C GLU A 86 31.56 2.04 -2.83
N GLU A 87 30.51 1.31 -3.20
CA GLU A 87 29.19 1.41 -2.57
C GLU A 87 29.18 0.75 -1.19
N LEU A 88 29.92 -0.35 -1.00
CA LEU A 88 30.13 -0.98 0.30
C LEU A 88 30.72 0.02 1.31
N LEU A 89 31.70 0.81 0.88
CA LEU A 89 32.41 1.78 1.74
C LEU A 89 31.50 2.90 2.28
N LYS A 90 30.37 3.18 1.60
CA LYS A 90 29.39 4.19 2.03
C LYS A 90 28.53 3.75 3.21
N TYR A 91 28.49 2.45 3.54
CA TYR A 91 27.69 1.93 4.64
C TYR A 91 28.40 2.03 6.00
N ASN A 92 27.65 1.97 7.10
CA ASN A 92 28.23 1.95 8.45
C ASN A 92 29.05 0.67 8.72
N LYS A 93 29.93 0.71 9.74
CA LYS A 93 30.84 -0.39 10.08
C LYS A 93 30.13 -1.74 10.33
N ASP A 94 28.93 -1.71 10.92
CA ASP A 94 28.17 -2.94 11.18
C ASP A 94 27.67 -3.62 9.91
N VAL A 95 27.18 -2.83 8.96
CA VAL A 95 26.73 -3.32 7.65
C VAL A 95 27.90 -3.81 6.82
N GLN A 96 29.03 -3.09 6.84
CA GLN A 96 30.26 -3.54 6.19
C GLN A 96 30.73 -4.89 6.74
N ASN A 97 30.79 -5.04 8.07
CA ASN A 97 31.17 -6.30 8.73
C ASN A 97 30.20 -7.44 8.42
N LYS A 98 28.90 -7.15 8.33
CA LYS A 98 27.87 -8.11 7.93
C LYS A 98 28.08 -8.62 6.49
N ILE A 99 28.42 -7.73 5.57
CA ILE A 99 28.66 -8.07 4.16
C ILE A 99 29.97 -8.84 4.02
N LYS A 100 31.05 -8.42 4.68
CA LYS A 100 32.33 -9.17 4.72
C LYS A 100 32.11 -10.62 5.17
N ARG A 101 31.29 -10.81 6.20
CA ARG A 101 30.90 -12.15 6.65
C ARG A 101 30.13 -12.94 5.59
N TYR A 102 29.20 -12.32 4.87
CA TYR A 102 28.44 -12.99 3.81
C TYR A 102 29.33 -13.38 2.65
N VAL A 103 30.27 -12.52 2.27
CA VAL A 103 31.29 -12.82 1.26
C VAL A 103 32.17 -13.99 1.70
N ALA A 104 32.63 -14.00 2.96
CA ALA A 104 33.38 -15.13 3.50
C ALA A 104 32.59 -16.45 3.43
N ALA A 105 31.29 -16.41 3.75
CA ALA A 105 30.42 -17.59 3.67
C ALA A 105 30.21 -18.07 2.23
N ILE A 106 30.05 -17.14 1.28
CA ILE A 106 29.90 -17.46 -0.15
C ILE A 106 31.20 -18.06 -0.70
N ASN A 107 32.35 -17.45 -0.41
CA ASN A 107 33.66 -17.96 -0.82
C ASN A 107 33.94 -19.34 -0.21
N PHE A 108 33.54 -19.55 1.05
CA PHE A 108 33.64 -20.85 1.70
C PHE A 108 32.82 -21.92 0.95
N VAL A 109 31.60 -21.61 0.53
CA VAL A 109 30.76 -22.51 -0.27
C VAL A 109 31.35 -22.75 -1.66
N ILE A 110 31.86 -21.71 -2.32
CA ILE A 110 32.49 -21.82 -3.65
C ILE A 110 33.69 -22.76 -3.59
N ASN A 111 34.53 -22.63 -2.56
CA ASN A 111 35.71 -23.47 -2.36
C ASN A 111 35.36 -24.90 -1.92
N ALA A 112 34.28 -25.08 -1.15
CA ALA A 112 33.79 -26.38 -0.71
C ALA A 112 33.10 -27.22 -1.82
N GLY A 113 32.67 -26.57 -2.90
CA GLY A 113 31.94 -27.21 -3.99
C GLY A 113 30.44 -27.43 -3.68
N LYS A 114 29.68 -27.86 -4.71
CA LYS A 114 28.20 -28.00 -4.69
C LYS A 114 27.67 -29.22 -3.90
N GLY A 115 28.41 -29.72 -2.91
CA GLY A 115 27.97 -30.80 -2.03
C GLY A 115 26.77 -30.41 -1.15
N ASN A 116 26.48 -31.19 -0.10
CA ASN A 116 25.37 -30.92 0.82
C ASN A 116 25.51 -29.52 1.47
N LEU A 117 24.90 -28.51 0.84
CA LEU A 117 25.05 -27.11 1.17
C LEU A 117 24.70 -26.83 2.63
N LYS A 118 23.72 -27.54 3.18
CA LYS A 118 23.30 -27.40 4.58
C LYS A 118 24.45 -27.70 5.54
N ARG A 119 25.19 -28.80 5.31
CA ARG A 119 26.38 -29.15 6.09
C ARG A 119 27.50 -28.12 5.90
N VAL A 120 27.72 -27.65 4.68
CA VAL A 120 28.75 -26.63 4.40
C VAL A 120 28.46 -25.31 5.16
N VAL A 121 27.18 -24.94 5.30
CA VAL A 121 26.79 -23.75 6.08
C VAL A 121 26.93 -23.96 7.58
N GLU A 122 26.51 -25.11 8.09
CA GLU A 122 26.74 -25.51 9.49
C GLU A 122 28.24 -25.44 9.80
N LEU A 123 29.07 -25.95 8.90
CA LEU A 123 30.51 -25.95 9.00
C LEU A 123 31.14 -24.56 9.03
N PHE A 124 30.71 -23.67 8.14
CA PHE A 124 31.15 -22.28 8.16
C PHE A 124 30.84 -21.60 9.51
N ASN A 125 29.65 -21.87 10.06
CA ASN A 125 29.22 -21.29 11.32
C ASN A 125 30.00 -21.79 12.53
N GLU A 126 30.48 -23.03 12.49
CA GLU A 126 31.32 -23.60 13.55
C GLU A 126 32.79 -23.16 13.47
N THR A 127 33.29 -22.85 12.28
CA THR A 127 34.75 -22.73 12.03
C THR A 127 35.24 -21.32 11.77
N SER A 128 34.39 -20.42 11.27
CA SER A 128 34.83 -19.10 10.82
C SER A 128 35.17 -18.12 11.95
N GLY A 129 34.74 -18.39 13.19
CA GLY A 129 34.79 -17.41 14.28
C GLY A 129 33.89 -16.18 14.07
N LEU A 130 33.10 -16.17 12.99
CA LEU A 130 32.17 -15.10 12.65
C LEU A 130 30.78 -15.38 13.21
N LYS A 131 29.96 -14.34 13.38
CA LYS A 131 28.56 -14.48 13.79
C LYS A 131 27.81 -15.43 12.85
N ARG A 132 27.01 -16.35 13.37
CA ARG A 132 26.25 -17.34 12.59
C ARG A 132 25.46 -16.74 11.39
N VAL A 133 25.51 -17.42 10.25
CA VAL A 133 24.76 -17.18 9.01
C VAL A 133 23.77 -18.34 8.78
N PRO A 134 22.45 -18.10 8.81
CA PRO A 134 21.45 -19.13 8.55
C PRO A 134 21.53 -19.72 7.14
N TYR A 135 21.24 -21.02 7.01
CA TYR A 135 21.18 -21.74 5.72
C TYR A 135 20.30 -21.04 4.69
N SER A 136 19.07 -20.67 5.07
CA SER A 136 18.11 -19.98 4.18
C SER A 136 18.63 -18.63 3.66
N ILE A 137 19.37 -17.89 4.48
CA ILE A 137 19.99 -16.63 4.08
C ILE A 137 21.10 -16.89 3.07
N LEU A 138 21.96 -17.89 3.30
CA LEU A 138 23.07 -18.17 2.40
C LEU A 138 22.59 -18.68 1.03
N VAL A 139 21.55 -19.51 0.99
CA VAL A 139 20.90 -19.95 -0.27
C VAL A 139 20.44 -18.75 -1.09
N LYS A 140 19.77 -17.79 -0.44
CA LYS A 140 19.30 -16.57 -1.09
C LYS A 140 20.46 -15.71 -1.60
N LEU A 141 21.53 -15.58 -0.81
CA LEU A 141 22.71 -14.82 -1.19
C LEU A 141 23.46 -15.45 -2.38
N LEU A 142 23.61 -16.77 -2.41
CA LEU A 142 24.21 -17.49 -3.54
C LEU A 142 23.39 -17.32 -4.82
N HIS A 143 22.07 -17.39 -4.73
CA HIS A 143 21.19 -17.11 -5.86
C HIS A 143 21.34 -15.67 -6.36
N ASN A 144 21.31 -14.69 -5.45
CA ASN A 144 21.47 -13.29 -5.81
C ASN A 144 22.84 -12.99 -6.41
N TYR A 145 23.92 -13.56 -5.87
CA TYR A 145 25.27 -13.40 -6.39
C TYR A 145 25.37 -14.01 -7.80
N LYS A 146 24.77 -15.19 -8.03
CA LYS A 146 24.70 -15.80 -9.35
C LYS A 146 23.97 -14.93 -10.37
N MET A 147 22.92 -14.24 -9.97
CA MET A 147 22.08 -13.44 -10.88
C MET A 147 22.60 -12.00 -11.08
N TYR A 148 23.21 -11.40 -10.06
CA TYR A 148 23.48 -9.96 -10.01
C TYR A 148 24.92 -9.61 -9.59
N GLY A 149 25.82 -10.58 -9.47
CA GLY A 149 27.19 -10.36 -9.00
C GLY A 149 27.24 -9.81 -7.57
N PHE A 150 28.33 -9.11 -7.22
CA PHE A 150 28.52 -8.55 -5.88
C PHE A 150 27.40 -7.57 -5.46
N LYS A 151 26.83 -6.82 -6.40
CA LYS A 151 25.67 -5.94 -6.19
C LYS A 151 24.44 -6.68 -5.62
N GLY A 152 24.30 -7.98 -5.90
CA GLY A 152 23.24 -8.83 -5.33
C GLY A 152 23.36 -9.16 -3.84
N ILE A 153 24.55 -8.95 -3.27
CA ILE A 153 24.87 -9.17 -1.85
C ILE A 153 24.67 -7.88 -1.04
N LEU A 154 24.83 -6.72 -1.69
CA LEU A 154 24.62 -5.42 -1.06
C LEU A 154 23.16 -5.29 -0.60
N PRO A 155 22.91 -4.68 0.58
CA PRO A 155 21.56 -4.47 1.03
C PRO A 155 20.85 -3.52 0.05
N LYS A 156 19.72 -3.97 -0.50
CA LYS A 156 18.81 -3.11 -1.25
C LYS A 156 18.11 -2.18 -0.28
N TYR A 157 18.80 -1.13 0.17
CA TYR A 157 18.10 -0.01 0.77
C TYR A 157 17.22 0.57 -0.31
N HIS A 158 15.93 0.30 -0.22
CA HIS A 158 14.97 1.19 -0.85
C HIS A 158 15.20 2.51 -0.13
N ASN A 159 15.88 3.45 -0.79
CA ASN A 159 15.68 4.84 -0.45
C ASN A 159 14.17 5.06 -0.57
N HIS A 160 13.54 5.31 0.58
CA HIS A 160 12.10 5.39 0.82
C HIS A 160 11.37 4.07 1.10
N GLY A 161 11.79 3.36 2.16
CA GLY A 161 10.83 2.60 2.99
C GLY A 161 10.42 3.47 4.18
N GLU A 162 9.22 4.04 4.15
CA GLU A 162 8.62 4.72 5.31
C GLU A 162 8.78 3.84 6.56
N SER A 163 9.11 4.47 7.70
CA SER A 163 9.19 3.75 8.98
C SER A 163 7.86 2.99 9.19
N PRO A 164 7.86 1.70 9.59
CA PRO A 164 6.62 0.98 9.89
C PRO A 164 5.87 1.59 11.09
N ILE A 165 6.48 2.57 11.74
CA ILE A 165 5.85 3.44 12.71
C ILE A 165 5.23 4.63 11.96
N PRO A 166 3.89 4.78 11.96
CA PRO A 166 3.25 5.98 11.45
C PRO A 166 3.84 7.23 12.11
N ASP A 167 4.27 8.21 11.32
CA ASP A 167 4.97 9.39 11.84
C ASP A 167 4.12 10.21 12.83
N GLU A 168 2.80 10.22 12.66
CA GLU A 168 1.88 10.81 13.64
C GLU A 168 1.93 10.09 14.98
N LEU A 169 1.84 8.75 14.97
CA LEU A 169 1.94 7.93 16.18
C LEU A 169 3.29 8.10 16.86
N TYR A 170 4.38 8.19 16.09
CA TYR A 170 5.69 8.49 16.63
C TYR A 170 5.77 9.89 17.26
N THR A 171 5.12 10.88 16.66
CA THR A 171 5.08 12.25 17.18
C THR A 171 4.35 12.32 18.50
N TYR A 172 3.16 11.72 18.61
CA TYR A 172 2.43 11.63 19.88
C TYR A 172 3.20 10.83 20.93
N PHE A 173 3.81 9.71 20.52
CA PHE A 173 4.68 8.93 21.41
C PHE A 173 5.82 9.79 21.98
N LYS A 174 6.56 10.51 21.12
CA LYS A 174 7.65 11.41 21.53
C LYS A 174 7.16 12.46 22.54
N ASN A 175 6.00 13.03 22.25
CA ASN A 175 5.36 14.06 23.04
C ASN A 175 4.90 13.61 24.43
N PHE A 176 4.60 12.32 24.62
CA PHE A 176 4.34 11.75 25.95
C PHE A 176 5.61 11.23 26.62
N TYR A 177 6.51 10.62 25.85
CA TYR A 177 7.71 9.95 26.36
C TYR A 177 8.82 10.91 26.79
N LEU A 178 9.03 12.03 26.08
CA LEU A 178 10.06 13.03 26.37
C LEU A 178 9.55 14.12 27.31
N THR A 179 8.96 13.74 28.44
CA THR A 179 8.37 14.68 29.41
C THR A 179 8.80 14.36 30.84
N LYS A 180 8.66 15.33 31.74
CA LYS A 180 8.95 15.21 33.17
C LYS A 180 8.06 14.22 33.93
N GLU A 181 6.99 13.73 33.31
CA GLU A 181 6.14 12.64 33.84
C GLU A 181 6.90 11.29 33.82
N LYS A 182 8.00 11.19 33.06
CA LYS A 182 8.87 10.00 32.97
C LYS A 182 8.12 8.71 32.65
N LEU A 183 7.06 8.81 31.84
CA LEU A 183 6.27 7.67 31.39
C LEU A 183 7.15 6.55 30.82
N SER A 184 6.73 5.30 31.07
CA SER A 184 7.31 4.13 30.43
C SER A 184 7.02 4.17 28.92
N ALA A 185 7.85 3.52 28.11
CA ALA A 185 7.60 3.45 26.66
C ALA A 185 6.25 2.75 26.35
N LYS A 186 5.80 1.84 27.22
CA LYS A 186 4.51 1.18 27.06
C LYS A 186 3.36 2.15 27.29
N GLU A 187 3.45 2.92 28.37
CA GLU A 187 2.42 3.89 28.76
C GLU A 187 2.35 5.08 27.79
N ALA A 188 3.51 5.59 27.34
CA ALA A 188 3.57 6.65 26.35
C ALA A 188 2.95 6.21 25.01
N LEU A 189 3.18 4.95 24.60
CA LEU A 189 2.58 4.39 23.39
C LEU A 189 1.07 4.20 23.54
N TYR A 190 0.63 3.68 24.69
CA TYR A 190 -0.80 3.52 24.99
C TYR A 190 -1.54 4.86 24.92
N ARG A 191 -1.01 5.91 25.57
CA ARG A 191 -1.62 7.25 25.53
C ARG A 191 -1.59 7.86 24.13
N ALA A 192 -0.51 7.65 23.37
CA ALA A 192 -0.42 8.08 21.98
C ALA A 192 -1.47 7.39 21.10
N GLN A 193 -1.68 6.08 21.26
CA GLN A 193 -2.70 5.33 20.54
C GLN A 193 -4.12 5.69 20.96
N LYS A 194 -4.36 5.86 22.26
CA LYS A 194 -5.65 6.29 22.79
C LYS A 194 -6.02 7.65 22.23
N LEU A 195 -5.09 8.59 22.23
CA LEU A 195 -5.32 9.92 21.66
C LEU A 195 -5.58 9.85 20.15
N LEU A 196 -4.86 9.00 19.41
CA LEU A 196 -5.14 8.77 17.98
C LEU A 196 -6.47 8.06 17.71
N HIS A 197 -6.89 7.17 18.60
CA HIS A 197 -8.20 6.52 18.55
C HIS A 197 -9.32 7.52 18.85
N ASP A 198 -9.15 8.36 19.88
CA ASP A 198 -10.08 9.41 20.26
C ASP A 198 -10.18 10.49 19.15
N GLU A 199 -9.09 10.74 18.43
CA GLU A 199 -9.06 11.55 17.19
C GLU A 199 -9.62 10.81 15.95
N GLN A 200 -10.13 9.58 16.09
CA GLN A 200 -10.62 8.71 15.02
C GLN A 200 -9.62 8.49 13.87
N LYS A 201 -8.31 8.60 14.15
CA LYS A 201 -7.23 8.35 13.20
C LYS A 201 -6.81 6.89 13.14
N ILE A 202 -7.18 6.12 14.16
CA ILE A 202 -6.95 4.68 14.26
C ILE A 202 -8.26 4.03 14.73
N GLU A 203 -8.70 2.97 14.05
CA GLU A 203 -9.95 2.26 14.39
C GLU A 203 -9.80 1.45 15.69
N GLN A 204 -8.61 0.88 15.97
CA GLN A 204 -8.31 0.13 17.18
C GLN A 204 -6.80 0.20 17.53
N PRO A 205 -6.41 0.17 18.83
CA PRO A 205 -5.00 0.17 19.22
C PRO A 205 -4.24 -1.02 18.62
N TYR A 206 -3.29 -0.76 17.72
CA TYR A 206 -2.48 -1.81 17.11
C TYR A 206 -1.34 -2.27 18.03
N THR A 207 -0.91 -3.52 17.91
CA THR A 207 0.27 -4.03 18.61
C THR A 207 1.54 -3.64 17.86
N TYR A 208 2.25 -2.62 18.34
CA TYR A 208 3.58 -2.27 17.81
C TYR A 208 4.71 -2.82 18.67
N ASN A 209 5.86 -3.05 18.03
CA ASN A 209 7.10 -3.33 18.74
C ASN A 209 7.64 -2.06 19.42
N LEU A 210 7.59 -2.03 20.76
CA LEU A 210 8.10 -0.93 21.58
C LEU A 210 9.55 -0.55 21.28
N ASN A 211 10.39 -1.54 20.95
CA ASN A 211 11.81 -1.33 20.68
C ASN A 211 12.03 -0.48 19.43
N SER A 212 11.09 -0.46 18.48
CA SER A 212 11.18 0.37 17.28
C SER A 212 11.06 1.87 17.63
N PHE A 213 10.19 2.22 18.57
CA PHE A 213 9.98 3.61 19.01
C PHE A 213 11.15 4.13 19.83
N THR A 214 11.64 3.34 20.78
CA THR A 214 12.78 3.73 21.61
C THR A 214 14.07 3.84 20.79
N ARG A 215 14.26 2.98 19.78
CA ARG A 215 15.36 3.12 18.82
C ARG A 215 15.24 4.40 18.01
N LYS A 216 14.06 4.72 17.45
CA LYS A 216 13.83 5.95 16.68
C LYS A 216 14.13 7.20 17.54
N ILE A 217 13.74 7.20 18.82
CA ILE A 217 14.10 8.28 19.77
C ILE A 217 15.61 8.42 19.94
N LYS A 218 16.34 7.30 20.08
CA LYS A 218 17.81 7.31 20.20
C LYS A 218 18.52 7.71 18.90
N THR A 219 17.87 7.55 17.75
CA THR A 219 18.35 8.07 16.47
C THR A 219 18.14 9.58 16.39
N ASP A 220 16.99 10.07 16.86
CA ASP A 220 16.61 11.49 16.75
C ASP A 220 17.25 12.38 17.82
N PHE A 221 17.62 11.82 18.97
CA PHE A 221 18.13 12.56 20.13
C PHE A 221 19.28 11.83 20.84
N THR A 222 20.25 12.61 21.31
CA THR A 222 21.35 12.12 22.16
C THR A 222 20.86 11.75 23.56
N GLU A 223 21.63 10.96 24.30
CA GLU A 223 21.27 10.54 25.67
C GLU A 223 21.12 11.73 26.62
N GLU A 224 21.93 12.78 26.47
CA GLU A 224 21.86 14.01 27.25
C GLU A 224 20.57 14.80 26.95
N GLN A 225 20.20 14.93 25.68
CA GLN A 225 18.95 15.57 25.27
C GLN A 225 17.72 14.82 25.80
N ILE A 226 17.72 13.49 25.71
CA ILE A 226 16.64 12.66 26.26
C ILE A 226 16.52 12.87 27.78
N LYS A 227 17.64 12.89 28.50
CA LYS A 227 17.67 13.14 29.95
C LYS A 227 17.17 14.54 30.29
N TYR A 228 17.56 15.55 29.52
CA TYR A 228 17.09 16.92 29.67
C TYR A 228 15.56 17.01 29.49
N PHE A 229 15.01 16.46 28.41
CA PHE A 229 13.57 16.51 28.14
C PHE A 229 12.75 15.80 29.22
N ARG A 230 13.21 14.61 29.64
CA ARG A 230 12.56 13.81 30.68
C ARG A 230 12.65 14.40 32.10
N ASN A 231 13.37 15.49 32.29
CA ASN A 231 13.40 16.23 33.56
C ASN A 231 12.72 17.61 33.45
N ASN A 232 12.73 18.25 32.28
CA ASN A 232 12.37 19.67 32.15
C ASN A 232 11.09 19.93 31.31
N VAL A 233 10.69 19.03 30.41
CA VAL A 233 9.55 19.28 29.51
C VAL A 233 8.24 18.96 30.20
N LYS A 234 7.32 19.93 30.28
CA LYS A 234 5.98 19.73 30.86
C LYS A 234 5.16 18.74 30.02
N PRO A 235 4.39 17.83 30.63
CA PRO A 235 3.56 16.89 29.88
C PRO A 235 2.48 17.63 29.09
N LEU A 236 2.14 17.10 27.91
CA LEU A 236 0.93 17.52 27.21
C LEU A 236 -0.27 17.22 28.10
N LYS A 237 -1.06 18.25 28.42
CA LYS A 237 -2.37 18.09 29.04
C LYS A 237 -3.24 17.33 28.05
N ALA A 238 -3.29 16.00 28.17
CA ALA A 238 -4.39 15.24 27.63
C ALA A 238 -5.65 15.84 28.27
N LYS A 239 -6.55 16.41 27.46
CA LYS A 239 -7.94 16.58 27.88
C LYS A 239 -8.52 15.18 28.03
N ILE A 240 -8.19 14.51 29.13
CA ILE A 240 -9.12 13.58 29.75
C ILE A 240 -10.27 14.47 30.16
N SER A 241 -11.37 14.38 29.43
CA SER A 241 -12.59 15.12 29.69
C SER A 241 -13.20 14.66 31.02
N ASN A 242 -12.66 15.18 32.11
CA ASN A 242 -13.41 15.48 33.31
C ASN A 242 -13.34 17.00 33.45
N ASP A 243 -14.28 17.66 32.79
CA ASP A 243 -14.69 19.00 33.19
C ASP A 243 -16.16 19.19 32.78
N GLU A 244 -16.96 19.48 33.78
CA GLU A 244 -18.27 20.11 33.69
C GLU A 244 -18.11 21.50 33.08
N ASN A 245 -17.87 21.57 31.77
CA ASN A 245 -18.08 22.80 31.01
C ASN A 245 -19.41 22.66 30.27
N ASP A 246 -20.32 23.60 30.55
CA ASP A 246 -21.57 23.75 29.82
C ASP A 246 -21.28 23.77 28.31
N GLU A 247 -22.04 22.98 27.56
CA GLU A 247 -21.94 22.99 26.10
C GLU A 247 -22.22 24.41 25.59
N PRO A 248 -21.45 24.92 24.62
CA PRO A 248 -21.57 26.30 24.14
C PRO A 248 -22.82 26.46 23.26
N LEU A 249 -23.98 26.35 23.90
CA LEU A 249 -25.30 26.34 23.30
C LEU A 249 -25.64 27.63 22.57
N ASP A 250 -25.09 28.74 23.07
CA ASP A 250 -25.34 30.08 22.54
C ASP A 250 -24.33 30.43 21.42
N MET A 251 -23.47 29.48 21.03
CA MET A 251 -22.60 29.63 19.86
C MET A 251 -23.44 29.64 18.58
N GLU A 252 -23.24 30.65 17.74
CA GLU A 252 -23.79 30.68 16.39
C GLU A 252 -23.26 29.52 15.53
N PHE A 253 -24.13 28.96 14.69
CA PHE A 253 -23.80 27.82 13.85
C PHE A 253 -22.62 28.08 12.91
N LYS A 254 -22.46 29.32 12.42
CA LYS A 254 -21.31 29.70 11.58
C LYS A 254 -19.96 29.44 12.27
N ASN A 255 -19.89 29.68 13.58
CA ASN A 255 -18.69 29.45 14.38
C ASN A 255 -18.47 27.95 14.61
N ALA A 256 -19.54 27.21 14.87
CA ALA A 256 -19.48 25.76 15.00
C ALA A 256 -19.00 25.09 13.70
N ALA A 257 -19.54 25.52 12.56
CA ALA A 257 -19.12 25.07 11.23
C ALA A 257 -17.65 25.38 10.96
N ARG A 258 -17.18 26.59 11.31
CA ARG A 258 -15.77 26.97 11.19
C ARG A 258 -14.85 26.06 12.02
N ILE A 259 -15.19 25.78 13.28
CA ILE A 259 -14.42 24.88 14.14
C ILE A 259 -14.37 23.48 13.52
N TYR A 260 -15.52 22.95 13.12
CA TYR A 260 -15.64 21.62 12.53
C TYR A 260 -14.85 21.47 11.22
N LEU A 261 -14.99 22.41 10.28
CA LEU A 261 -14.28 22.38 9.00
C LEU A 261 -12.76 22.59 9.19
N ASN A 262 -12.35 23.44 10.15
CA ASN A 262 -10.94 23.59 10.49
C ASN A 262 -10.35 22.30 11.07
N ARG A 263 -11.10 21.58 11.89
CA ARG A 263 -10.67 20.26 12.39
C ARG A 263 -10.43 19.28 11.24
N LEU A 264 -11.34 19.19 10.27
CA LEU A 264 -11.13 18.35 9.09
C LEU A 264 -9.89 18.76 8.29
N LYS A 265 -9.59 20.06 8.21
CA LYS A 265 -8.35 20.56 7.60
C LYS A 265 -7.11 20.09 8.37
N ILE A 266 -7.11 20.16 9.70
CA ILE A 266 -6.01 19.73 10.57
C ILE A 266 -5.80 18.22 10.49
N GLU A 267 -6.87 17.44 10.48
CA GLU A 267 -6.84 15.97 10.31
C GLU A 267 -6.46 15.54 8.87
N ASN A 268 -6.09 16.50 8.02
CA ASN A 268 -5.78 16.30 6.62
C ASN A 268 -6.88 15.52 5.89
N LYS A 269 -8.17 15.75 6.21
CA LYS A 269 -9.37 15.15 5.59
C LYS A 269 -9.86 15.92 4.35
N GLN A 270 -8.94 16.22 3.43
CA GLN A 270 -9.12 17.04 2.22
C GLN A 270 -10.38 16.72 1.39
N GLU A 271 -10.62 15.48 0.97
CA GLU A 271 -11.81 15.09 0.19
C GLU A 271 -13.10 15.41 0.95
N ARG A 272 -13.22 14.91 2.18
CA ARG A 272 -14.36 15.16 3.06
C ARG A 272 -14.57 16.65 3.32
N LEU A 273 -13.49 17.39 3.58
CA LEU A 273 -13.50 18.83 3.79
C LEU A 273 -14.08 19.57 2.58
N LEU A 274 -13.71 19.18 1.36
CA LEU A 274 -14.18 19.86 0.14
C LEU A 274 -15.67 19.62 -0.11
N HIS A 275 -16.13 18.38 0.01
CA HIS A 275 -17.54 18.04 -0.11
C HIS A 275 -18.37 18.75 0.97
N GLU A 276 -18.00 18.59 2.24
CA GLU A 276 -18.76 19.16 3.35
C GLU A 276 -18.69 20.69 3.39
N LYS A 277 -17.60 21.31 2.93
CA LYS A 277 -17.52 22.77 2.78
C LYS A 277 -18.46 23.29 1.69
N THR A 278 -18.59 22.55 0.58
CA THR A 278 -19.51 22.89 -0.51
C THR A 278 -20.96 22.73 -0.06
N ASP A 279 -21.28 21.61 0.59
CA ASP A 279 -22.63 21.36 1.11
C ASP A 279 -23.02 22.37 2.19
N TYR A 280 -22.09 22.70 3.09
CA TYR A 280 -22.30 23.76 4.08
C TYR A 280 -22.60 25.09 3.37
N LYS A 281 -21.74 25.53 2.45
CA LYS A 281 -21.88 26.83 1.76
C LYS A 281 -23.20 26.95 1.00
N ASN A 282 -23.60 25.89 0.30
CA ASN A 282 -24.72 25.95 -0.63
C ASN A 282 -26.07 25.58 0.00
N HIS A 283 -26.08 24.80 1.08
CA HIS A 283 -27.32 24.21 1.60
C HIS A 283 -27.58 24.50 3.07
N LEU A 284 -26.54 24.61 3.93
CA LEU A 284 -26.75 24.88 5.36
C LEU A 284 -26.57 26.36 5.74
N LYS A 285 -25.66 27.05 5.07
CA LYS A 285 -25.22 28.40 5.43
C LYS A 285 -26.36 29.40 5.52
N GLU A 286 -27.15 29.51 4.44
CA GLU A 286 -28.25 30.48 4.32
C GLU A 286 -29.30 30.32 5.43
N TYR A 287 -29.57 29.08 5.85
CA TYR A 287 -30.64 28.77 6.79
C TYR A 287 -30.19 28.77 8.26
N PHE A 288 -28.97 28.33 8.56
CA PHE A 288 -28.54 28.05 9.93
C PHE A 288 -27.50 29.00 10.50
N ASP A 289 -26.70 29.74 9.71
CA ASP A 289 -25.51 30.46 10.20
C ASP A 289 -25.79 31.44 11.35
N ASN A 290 -26.95 32.10 11.30
CA ASN A 290 -27.34 33.12 12.27
C ASN A 290 -28.08 32.54 13.48
N LEU A 291 -28.37 31.23 13.48
CA LEU A 291 -28.97 30.55 14.63
C LEU A 291 -27.88 30.09 15.59
N THR A 292 -28.16 30.21 16.87
CA THR A 292 -27.39 29.54 17.92
C THR A 292 -27.66 28.04 17.94
N ILE A 293 -26.74 27.23 18.46
CA ILE A 293 -26.93 25.77 18.58
C ILE A 293 -28.22 25.45 19.37
N ARG A 294 -28.56 26.25 20.38
CA ARG A 294 -29.79 26.14 21.18
C ARG A 294 -31.06 26.30 20.34
N GLU A 295 -31.05 27.21 19.36
CA GLU A 295 -32.20 27.50 18.51
C GLU A 295 -32.44 26.42 17.44
N ILE A 296 -31.43 25.60 17.13
CA ILE A 296 -31.53 24.49 16.17
C ILE A 296 -32.26 23.30 16.82
N THR A 297 -33.57 23.42 16.89
CA THR A 297 -34.48 22.38 17.43
C THR A 297 -34.98 21.42 16.35
N PRO A 298 -35.59 20.27 16.69
CA PRO A 298 -36.15 19.35 15.70
C PRO A 298 -37.20 20.01 14.81
N LYS A 299 -37.94 21.00 15.34
CA LYS A 299 -38.93 21.78 14.60
C LYS A 299 -38.30 22.66 13.52
N VAL A 300 -37.18 23.31 13.83
CA VAL A 300 -36.42 24.12 12.86
C VAL A 300 -35.84 23.22 11.77
N VAL A 301 -35.29 22.07 12.15
CA VAL A 301 -34.76 21.08 11.20
C VAL A 301 -35.85 20.51 10.29
N ALA A 302 -37.05 20.25 10.82
CA ALA A 302 -38.19 19.80 10.02
C ALA A 302 -38.62 20.85 8.99
N LYS A 303 -38.68 22.13 9.37
CA LYS A 303 -38.96 23.24 8.44
C LYS A 303 -37.89 23.34 7.35
N TYR A 304 -36.62 23.20 7.72
CA TYR A 304 -35.52 23.17 6.74
C TYR A 304 -35.68 22.02 5.75
N LYS A 305 -35.96 20.79 6.22
CA LYS A 305 -36.20 19.63 5.35
C LYS A 305 -37.32 19.91 4.35
N GLN A 306 -38.45 20.45 4.81
CA GLN A 306 -39.57 20.82 3.94
C GLN A 306 -39.14 21.82 2.88
N SER A 307 -38.44 22.90 3.28
CA SER A 307 -37.95 23.90 2.34
C SER A 307 -37.02 23.35 1.26
N MET A 308 -36.26 22.28 1.56
CA MET A 308 -35.42 21.61 0.58
C MET A 308 -36.24 20.71 -0.37
N PHE A 309 -37.27 20.04 0.12
CA PHE A 309 -38.20 19.32 -0.75
C PHE A 309 -38.96 20.27 -1.69
N ASP A 310 -39.38 21.43 -1.20
CA ASP A 310 -40.05 22.46 -2.00
C ASP A 310 -39.13 23.02 -3.10
N LYS A 311 -37.82 23.07 -2.84
CA LYS A 311 -36.77 23.40 -3.83
C LYS A 311 -36.44 22.25 -4.81
N GLY A 312 -37.11 21.10 -4.69
CA GLY A 312 -36.95 19.95 -5.58
C GLY A 312 -35.79 19.00 -5.24
N PHE A 313 -35.19 19.10 -4.05
CA PHE A 313 -34.12 18.19 -3.65
C PHE A 313 -34.63 16.78 -3.32
N LYS A 314 -33.90 15.74 -3.74
CA LYS A 314 -34.20 14.34 -3.40
C LYS A 314 -33.95 14.07 -1.91
N LEU A 315 -34.70 13.13 -1.33
CA LEU A 315 -34.55 12.69 0.07
C LEU A 315 -33.12 12.35 0.47
N VAL A 316 -32.36 11.71 -0.42
CA VAL A 316 -30.95 11.35 -0.19
C VAL A 316 -30.09 12.59 0.04
N SER A 317 -30.23 13.61 -0.81
CA SER A 317 -29.49 14.88 -0.69
C SER A 317 -29.86 15.61 0.59
N VAL A 318 -31.16 15.70 0.91
CA VAL A 318 -31.63 16.32 2.15
C VAL A 318 -31.05 15.60 3.37
N ASN A 319 -31.05 14.26 3.37
CA ASN A 319 -30.46 13.47 4.46
C ASN A 319 -28.95 13.72 4.59
N GLN A 320 -28.21 13.85 3.48
CA GLN A 320 -26.78 14.20 3.51
C GLN A 320 -26.55 15.56 4.19
N TYR A 321 -27.33 16.59 3.85
CA TYR A 321 -27.21 17.90 4.50
C TYR A 321 -27.52 17.84 6.00
N ILE A 322 -28.51 17.04 6.40
CA ILE A 322 -28.84 16.83 7.81
C ILE A 322 -27.74 16.06 8.55
N LEU A 323 -27.10 15.09 7.91
CA LEU A 323 -25.94 14.40 8.50
C LEU A 323 -24.76 15.35 8.72
N LEU A 324 -24.52 16.27 7.79
CA LEU A 324 -23.51 17.31 7.94
C LEU A 324 -23.86 18.28 9.08
N LEU A 325 -25.11 18.76 9.15
CA LEU A 325 -25.61 19.58 10.25
C LEU A 325 -25.34 18.92 11.61
N LYS A 326 -25.67 17.62 11.73
CA LYS A 326 -25.41 16.81 12.93
C LYS A 326 -23.92 16.70 13.24
N ALA A 327 -23.09 16.48 12.22
CA ALA A 327 -21.64 16.36 12.39
C ALA A 327 -21.00 17.66 12.90
N ILE A 328 -21.46 18.82 12.39
CA ILE A 328 -21.03 20.14 12.83
C ILE A 328 -21.40 20.37 14.30
N ILE A 329 -22.67 20.14 14.67
CA ILE A 329 -23.15 20.32 16.05
C ILE A 329 -22.39 19.38 16.99
N ARG A 330 -22.23 18.10 16.64
CA ARG A 330 -21.47 17.14 17.45
C ARG A 330 -20.00 17.53 17.61
N GLY A 331 -19.44 18.27 16.65
CA GLY A 331 -18.07 18.78 16.71
C GLY A 331 -17.83 19.75 17.86
N VAL A 332 -18.89 20.40 18.38
CA VAL A 332 -18.80 21.43 19.41
C VAL A 332 -19.62 21.07 20.66
N CYS A 333 -20.80 20.46 20.48
CA CYS A 333 -21.73 20.04 21.53
C CYS A 333 -22.01 18.52 21.42
N PRO A 334 -21.12 17.65 21.94
CA PRO A 334 -21.22 16.20 21.78
C PRO A 334 -22.39 15.54 22.55
N LYS A 335 -22.84 16.12 23.68
CA LYS A 335 -23.94 15.62 24.51
C LYS A 335 -25.31 16.08 23.97
N ILE A 336 -25.37 17.24 23.32
CA ILE A 336 -26.59 17.87 22.78
C ILE A 336 -27.03 17.38 21.40
N ASN A 337 -26.29 16.46 20.78
CA ASN A 337 -26.65 15.86 19.49
C ASN A 337 -28.10 15.28 19.44
N ASN A 338 -28.74 15.05 20.59
CA ASN A 338 -30.14 14.66 20.74
C ASN A 338 -31.16 15.76 20.38
N LEU A 339 -30.76 17.05 20.34
CA LEU A 339 -31.61 18.16 19.90
C LEU A 339 -31.98 18.09 18.41
N VAL A 340 -31.30 17.25 17.62
CA VAL A 340 -31.50 17.18 16.16
C VAL A 340 -32.38 16.00 15.74
N THR A 341 -32.67 15.01 16.61
CA THR A 341 -33.78 14.01 16.48
C THR A 341 -33.84 13.03 17.66
N ARG A 342 -35.06 12.56 18.00
CA ARG A 342 -35.34 11.27 18.67
C ARG A 342 -34.54 10.14 18.02
N GLU A 343 -34.16 9.12 18.79
CA GLU A 343 -33.55 7.89 18.26
C GLU A 343 -34.46 7.27 17.20
N ASP A 344 -34.14 7.52 15.92
CA ASP A 344 -34.77 6.80 14.82
C ASP A 344 -34.22 5.37 14.86
N LYS A 345 -34.98 4.48 15.52
CA LYS A 345 -34.86 3.03 15.37
C LYS A 345 -34.75 2.70 13.88
N ASP A 346 -33.55 2.27 13.50
CA ASP A 346 -33.29 1.30 12.44
C ASP A 346 -34.05 1.47 11.11
N ARG A 347 -34.17 2.70 10.59
CA ARG A 347 -34.47 2.89 9.16
C ARG A 347 -33.19 2.85 8.34
N ARG A 348 -32.52 1.69 8.34
CA ARG A 348 -31.62 1.25 7.28
C ARG A 348 -32.45 0.94 6.03
N ASN A 349 -33.25 1.89 5.56
CA ASN A 349 -33.94 1.75 4.30
C ASN A 349 -32.90 1.88 3.20
N ALA A 350 -32.71 0.78 2.49
CA ALA A 350 -31.86 0.65 1.33
C ALA A 350 -32.03 1.88 0.44
N TYR A 351 -30.95 2.65 0.30
CA TYR A 351 -30.89 3.65 -0.75
C TYR A 351 -30.80 2.88 -2.06
N ALA A 352 -31.95 2.66 -2.71
CA ALA A 352 -31.94 2.50 -4.15
C ALA A 352 -31.39 3.82 -4.70
N LEU A 353 -30.08 3.88 -4.95
CA LEU A 353 -29.54 4.91 -5.81
C LEU A 353 -30.27 4.72 -7.14
N ASP A 354 -30.99 5.75 -7.55
CA ASP A 354 -31.59 5.84 -8.88
C ASP A 354 -30.45 5.92 -9.89
N MET A 355 -29.89 4.75 -10.24
CA MET A 355 -28.75 4.60 -11.13
C MET A 355 -29.25 4.72 -12.56
N ASN A 356 -28.68 5.66 -13.32
CA ASN A 356 -28.97 5.79 -14.74
C ASN A 356 -28.23 4.70 -15.53
N ILE A 357 -28.90 3.56 -15.72
CA ILE A 357 -28.38 2.40 -16.46
C ILE A 357 -28.82 2.50 -17.92
N LEU A 358 -27.84 2.61 -18.81
CA LEU A 358 -28.02 2.66 -20.25
C LEU A 358 -28.11 1.24 -20.83
N THR A 359 -28.85 1.12 -21.91
CA THR A 359 -28.84 -0.06 -22.78
C THR A 359 -27.51 -0.18 -23.54
N GLU A 360 -27.18 -1.38 -24.01
CA GLU A 360 -25.96 -1.60 -24.80
C GLU A 360 -25.95 -0.77 -26.09
N ASP A 361 -27.10 -0.62 -26.75
CA ASP A 361 -27.27 0.25 -27.92
C ASP A 361 -27.03 1.74 -27.59
N GLU A 362 -27.51 2.22 -26.45
CA GLU A 362 -27.27 3.60 -26.00
C GLU A 362 -25.79 3.82 -25.68
N ILE A 363 -25.12 2.86 -25.05
CA ILE A 363 -23.67 2.92 -24.79
C ILE A 363 -22.88 3.01 -26.10
N LEU A 364 -23.21 2.17 -27.08
CA LEU A 364 -22.57 2.20 -28.40
C LEU A 364 -22.81 3.53 -29.13
N LYS A 365 -24.05 4.01 -29.14
CA LYS A 365 -24.40 5.33 -29.71
C LYS A 365 -23.67 6.47 -29.00
N LEU A 366 -23.57 6.40 -27.68
CA LEU A 366 -22.87 7.39 -26.85
C LEU A 366 -21.38 7.45 -27.20
N LEU A 367 -20.72 6.30 -27.31
CA LEU A 367 -19.32 6.22 -27.70
C LEU A 367 -19.10 6.75 -29.12
N ASN A 368 -19.96 6.40 -30.07
CA ASN A 368 -19.87 6.87 -31.46
C ASN A 368 -20.06 8.39 -31.57
N ILE A 369 -21.08 8.94 -30.94
CA ILE A 369 -21.33 10.39 -30.95
C ILE A 369 -20.19 11.13 -30.24
N CYS A 370 -19.70 10.59 -29.12
CA CYS A 370 -18.58 11.19 -28.41
C CYS A 370 -17.30 11.22 -29.26
N LYS A 371 -16.98 10.12 -29.95
CA LYS A 371 -15.81 10.04 -30.84
C LYS A 371 -15.84 11.11 -31.93
N LEU A 372 -17.02 11.39 -32.49
CA LEU A 372 -17.20 12.38 -33.56
C LEU A 372 -17.23 13.82 -33.04
N LYS A 373 -17.98 14.10 -31.97
CA LYS A 373 -18.25 15.47 -31.50
C LYS A 373 -17.27 15.96 -30.44
N TYR A 374 -16.74 15.05 -29.63
CA TYR A 374 -15.86 15.34 -28.50
C TYR A 374 -14.65 14.38 -28.48
N PRO A 375 -13.81 14.37 -29.53
CA PRO A 375 -12.71 13.40 -29.66
C PRO A 375 -11.73 13.43 -28.49
N GLU A 376 -11.50 14.59 -27.87
CA GLU A 376 -10.64 14.71 -26.67
C GLU A 376 -11.23 14.05 -25.42
N ALA A 377 -12.57 13.96 -25.33
CA ALA A 377 -13.29 13.39 -24.20
C ALA A 377 -13.62 11.90 -24.39
N TYR A 378 -13.58 11.41 -25.64
CA TYR A 378 -13.86 10.03 -25.99
C TYR A 378 -13.03 9.01 -25.19
N PRO A 379 -11.70 9.16 -25.06
CA PRO A 379 -10.90 8.21 -24.26
C PRO A 379 -11.33 8.14 -22.80
N ILE A 380 -11.76 9.26 -22.20
CA ILE A 380 -12.21 9.28 -20.79
C ILE A 380 -13.47 8.44 -20.63
N ILE A 381 -14.46 8.65 -21.50
CA ILE A 381 -15.73 7.89 -21.44
C ILE A 381 -15.46 6.41 -21.69
N TYR A 382 -14.67 6.09 -22.71
CA TYR A 382 -14.34 4.71 -23.05
C TYR A 382 -13.63 4.01 -21.90
N ILE A 383 -12.54 4.60 -21.38
CA ILE A 383 -11.76 4.01 -20.28
C ILE A 383 -12.62 3.86 -19.03
N SER A 384 -13.49 4.82 -18.73
CA SER A 384 -14.40 4.71 -17.58
C SER A 384 -15.37 3.53 -17.73
N LEU A 385 -15.98 3.38 -18.91
CA LEU A 385 -16.91 2.28 -19.21
C LEU A 385 -16.25 0.91 -19.34
N SER A 386 -14.95 0.85 -19.68
CA SER A 386 -14.23 -0.43 -19.87
C SER A 386 -13.42 -0.87 -18.64
N THR A 387 -13.05 0.06 -17.74
CA THR A 387 -12.16 -0.24 -16.60
C THR A 387 -12.74 0.12 -15.23
N GLY A 388 -13.83 0.90 -15.17
CA GLY A 388 -14.39 1.40 -13.92
C GLY A 388 -13.63 2.58 -13.29
N ALA A 389 -12.68 3.18 -14.01
CA ALA A 389 -12.04 4.42 -13.60
C ALA A 389 -13.07 5.56 -13.47
N SER A 390 -13.02 6.33 -12.39
CA SER A 390 -13.91 7.50 -12.26
C SER A 390 -13.41 8.67 -13.13
N VAL A 391 -14.33 9.53 -13.59
CA VAL A 391 -13.96 10.71 -14.38
C VAL A 391 -12.98 11.62 -13.63
N PRO A 392 -13.15 11.95 -12.34
CA PRO A 392 -12.17 12.76 -11.61
C PRO A 392 -10.77 12.13 -11.56
N GLU A 393 -10.68 10.80 -11.44
CA GLU A 393 -9.39 10.08 -11.50
C GLU A 393 -8.75 10.18 -12.88
N LEU A 394 -9.54 10.03 -13.94
CA LEU A 394 -9.04 10.16 -15.32
C LEU A 394 -8.60 11.59 -15.61
N LEU A 395 -9.37 12.61 -15.21
CA LEU A 395 -8.98 14.01 -15.36
C LEU A 395 -7.71 14.37 -14.56
N GLY A 396 -7.43 13.65 -13.47
CA GLY A 396 -6.20 13.78 -12.68
C GLY A 396 -5.03 12.91 -13.15
N LEU A 397 -5.19 12.13 -14.22
CA LEU A 397 -4.17 11.23 -14.74
C LEU A 397 -3.05 12.02 -15.45
N THR A 398 -1.81 11.67 -15.16
CA THR A 398 -0.59 12.27 -15.73
C THR A 398 0.21 11.24 -16.52
N TRP A 399 1.07 11.69 -17.44
CA TRP A 399 1.78 10.80 -18.37
C TRP A 399 2.77 9.84 -17.71
N ASP A 400 3.40 10.23 -16.59
CA ASP A 400 4.24 9.35 -15.75
C ASP A 400 3.48 8.17 -15.12
N ARG A 401 2.14 8.13 -15.26
CA ARG A 401 1.26 7.07 -14.74
C ARG A 401 0.63 6.23 -15.85
N VAL A 402 1.06 6.41 -17.09
CA VAL A 402 0.66 5.59 -18.24
C VAL A 402 1.83 4.68 -18.61
N ASP A 403 1.60 3.38 -18.57
CA ASP A 403 2.57 2.36 -18.90
C ASP A 403 2.14 1.68 -20.21
N PHE A 404 2.80 2.11 -21.29
CA PHE A 404 2.51 1.71 -22.66
C PHE A 404 2.98 0.28 -23.00
N GLU A 405 3.91 -0.27 -22.22
CA GLU A 405 4.41 -1.64 -22.42
C GLU A 405 3.39 -2.62 -21.85
N GLU A 406 2.92 -2.36 -20.63
CA GLU A 406 1.93 -3.21 -19.95
C GLU A 406 0.48 -2.87 -20.33
N ASN A 407 0.25 -1.82 -21.12
CA ASN A 407 -1.08 -1.28 -21.50
C ASN A 407 -1.92 -0.95 -20.26
N THR A 408 -1.37 -0.13 -19.35
CA THR A 408 -1.97 0.11 -18.04
C THR A 408 -1.89 1.56 -17.60
N ILE A 409 -2.83 1.95 -16.75
CA ILE A 409 -2.85 3.26 -16.09
C ILE A 409 -2.82 3.08 -14.58
N PHE A 410 -2.09 3.94 -13.88
CA PHE A 410 -2.02 3.94 -12.42
C PHE A 410 -2.82 5.10 -11.82
N LEU A 411 -3.96 4.77 -11.22
CA LEU A 411 -4.84 5.74 -10.57
C LEU A 411 -4.38 5.95 -9.13
N LYS A 412 -3.90 7.16 -8.82
CA LYS A 412 -3.43 7.57 -7.49
C LYS A 412 -4.09 8.85 -6.99
N TYR A 413 -4.49 9.72 -7.92
CA TYR A 413 -5.07 11.02 -7.63
C TYR A 413 -6.40 11.15 -8.35
N PHE A 414 -7.23 12.06 -7.84
CA PHE A 414 -8.37 12.58 -8.57
C PHE A 414 -8.29 14.11 -8.61
N LEU A 415 -8.82 14.70 -9.67
CA LEU A 415 -8.90 16.14 -9.85
C LEU A 415 -10.19 16.67 -9.22
N TYR A 416 -10.07 17.65 -8.34
CA TYR A 416 -11.21 18.37 -7.76
C TYR A 416 -10.83 19.84 -7.57
N ASP A 417 -11.65 20.75 -8.11
CA ASP A 417 -11.44 22.21 -7.96
C ASP A 417 -9.98 22.63 -8.26
N GLU A 418 -9.46 22.14 -9.40
CA GLU A 418 -8.08 22.34 -9.90
C GLU A 418 -6.95 21.67 -9.08
N ARG A 419 -7.29 20.93 -8.04
CA ARG A 419 -6.30 20.29 -7.15
C ARG A 419 -6.26 18.79 -7.36
N LEU A 420 -5.04 18.25 -7.34
CA LEU A 420 -4.84 16.80 -7.26
C LEU A 420 -4.95 16.36 -5.80
N ILE A 421 -5.96 15.54 -5.53
CA ILE A 421 -6.19 14.97 -4.21
C ILE A 421 -5.78 13.51 -4.24
N THR A 422 -5.07 13.07 -3.21
CA THR A 422 -4.59 11.69 -3.13
C THR A 422 -5.68 10.76 -2.63
N ASN A 423 -5.87 9.66 -3.35
CA ASN A 423 -6.68 8.53 -2.95
C ASN A 423 -6.11 7.92 -1.65
N ARG A 424 -6.88 7.96 -0.55
CA ARG A 424 -6.39 7.63 0.81
C ARG A 424 -6.22 6.13 1.07
N SER A 425 -7.08 5.30 0.47
CA SER A 425 -7.11 3.87 0.77
C SER A 425 -6.21 3.08 -0.19
N GLY A 426 -5.59 2.00 0.29
CA GLY A 426 -4.74 1.14 -0.54
C GLY A 426 -5.49 0.55 -1.76
N THR A 427 -6.80 0.37 -1.67
CA THR A 427 -7.64 -0.10 -2.79
C THR A 427 -7.96 0.99 -3.81
N SER A 428 -8.03 2.25 -3.38
CA SER A 428 -8.26 3.39 -4.27
C SER A 428 -7.03 3.73 -5.12
N LYS A 429 -5.83 3.34 -4.68
CA LYS A 429 -4.60 3.36 -5.50
C LYS A 429 -4.48 2.05 -6.27
N ARG A 430 -4.70 2.08 -7.59
CA ARG A 430 -4.79 0.84 -8.38
C ARG A 430 -4.25 0.98 -9.79
N LYS A 431 -3.73 -0.12 -10.32
CA LYS A 431 -3.32 -0.27 -11.72
C LYS A 431 -4.49 -0.88 -12.47
N LEU A 432 -4.97 -0.22 -13.53
CA LEU A 432 -6.02 -0.71 -14.41
C LEU A 432 -5.41 -1.02 -15.77
N LYS A 433 -5.83 -2.14 -16.37
CA LYS A 433 -5.45 -2.49 -17.74
C LYS A 433 -6.41 -1.81 -18.71
N ILE A 434 -5.85 -1.15 -19.72
CA ILE A 434 -6.60 -0.59 -20.84
C ILE A 434 -6.35 -1.47 -22.07
N ASP A 435 -7.29 -1.50 -22.99
CA ASP A 435 -7.16 -2.25 -24.22
C ASP A 435 -6.12 -1.61 -25.16
N LYS A 436 -5.71 -2.39 -26.16
CA LYS A 436 -4.69 -1.98 -27.12
C LYS A 436 -5.14 -0.78 -27.96
N MET A 437 -6.42 -0.69 -28.33
CA MET A 437 -6.93 0.43 -29.12
C MET A 437 -6.78 1.74 -28.33
N MET A 438 -7.19 1.77 -27.06
CA MET A 438 -7.00 2.97 -26.23
C MET A 438 -5.52 3.29 -26.00
N THR A 439 -4.69 2.26 -25.84
CA THR A 439 -3.25 2.44 -25.66
C THR A 439 -2.62 3.12 -26.87
N GLU A 440 -2.98 2.71 -28.09
CA GLU A 440 -2.47 3.35 -29.32
C GLU A 440 -2.98 4.79 -29.46
N ILE A 441 -4.25 5.08 -29.16
CA ILE A 441 -4.77 6.46 -29.14
C ILE A 441 -3.97 7.35 -28.17
N LEU A 442 -3.66 6.85 -26.98
CA LEU A 442 -2.85 7.59 -26.01
C LEU A 442 -1.40 7.75 -26.46
N LYS A 443 -0.80 6.75 -27.12
CA LYS A 443 0.55 6.84 -27.70
C LYS A 443 0.62 7.89 -28.81
N GLU A 444 -0.36 7.92 -29.72
CA GLU A 444 -0.45 8.93 -30.78
C GLU A 444 -0.55 10.33 -30.18
N LYS A 445 -1.41 10.50 -29.17
CA LYS A 445 -1.54 11.77 -28.43
C LYS A 445 -0.23 12.17 -27.76
N TYR A 446 0.49 11.24 -27.12
CA TYR A 446 1.79 11.49 -26.50
C TYR A 446 2.82 11.97 -27.52
N LYS A 447 2.91 11.30 -28.68
CA LYS A 447 3.83 11.68 -29.76
C LYS A 447 3.51 13.05 -30.35
N ALA A 448 2.22 13.36 -30.54
CA ALA A 448 1.78 14.62 -31.11
C ALA A 448 2.00 15.81 -30.17
N THR A 449 1.81 15.62 -28.86
CA THR A 449 1.86 16.70 -27.87
C THR A 449 3.21 16.86 -27.17
N LYS A 450 4.08 15.84 -27.22
CA LYS A 450 5.40 15.82 -26.55
C LYS A 450 5.36 16.35 -25.11
N PRO A 451 4.50 15.78 -24.25
CA PRO A 451 4.23 16.32 -22.92
C PRO A 451 5.38 16.02 -21.94
N LEU A 452 5.47 16.79 -20.86
CA LEU A 452 6.31 16.44 -19.73
C LEU A 452 5.68 15.28 -18.92
N PRO A 453 6.45 14.47 -18.18
CA PRO A 453 5.89 13.35 -17.41
C PRO A 453 4.79 13.75 -16.42
N ALA A 454 4.89 14.93 -15.81
CA ALA A 454 3.90 15.45 -14.85
C ALA A 454 2.67 16.10 -15.51
N ASP A 455 2.64 16.21 -16.83
CA ASP A 455 1.51 16.80 -17.54
C ASP A 455 0.27 15.90 -17.50
N PHE A 456 -0.91 16.51 -17.45
CA PHE A 456 -2.19 15.81 -17.54
C PHE A 456 -2.37 15.17 -18.92
N VAL A 457 -2.84 13.92 -18.92
CA VAL A 457 -3.15 13.15 -20.13
C VAL A 457 -4.34 13.77 -20.88
N PHE A 458 -5.36 14.21 -20.13
CA PHE A 458 -6.56 14.82 -20.68
C PHE A 458 -6.61 16.31 -20.35
N ARG A 459 -6.46 17.13 -21.38
CA ARG A 459 -6.61 18.59 -21.36
C ARG A 459 -7.69 18.96 -22.37
N PHE A 460 -8.47 19.99 -22.07
CA PHE A 460 -9.50 20.50 -22.95
C PHE A 460 -9.24 21.97 -23.24
N SER A 461 -9.48 22.38 -24.48
CA SER A 461 -9.43 23.79 -24.88
C SER A 461 -10.74 24.49 -24.49
N SER A 462 -10.92 24.76 -23.19
CA SER A 462 -12.12 25.43 -22.65
C SER A 462 -11.78 26.39 -21.51
N PRO A 463 -12.47 27.54 -21.38
CA PRO A 463 -12.33 28.42 -20.21
C PRO A 463 -12.97 27.84 -18.94
N LYS A 464 -13.74 26.74 -19.05
CA LYS A 464 -14.32 26.05 -17.89
C LYS A 464 -13.32 25.08 -17.28
N LEU A 465 -13.44 24.84 -15.98
CA LEU A 465 -12.68 23.78 -15.30
C LEU A 465 -12.90 22.44 -16.01
N PRO A 466 -11.88 21.55 -16.11
CA PRO A 466 -12.00 20.30 -16.85
C PRO A 466 -13.21 19.45 -16.44
N GLN A 467 -13.49 19.37 -15.14
CA GLN A 467 -14.66 18.65 -14.62
C GLN A 467 -15.99 19.31 -15.07
N GLN A 468 -16.10 20.63 -14.95
CA GLN A 468 -17.29 21.37 -15.36
C GLN A 468 -17.52 21.30 -16.87
N TYR A 469 -16.45 21.35 -17.67
CA TYR A 469 -16.51 21.15 -19.11
C TYR A 469 -17.05 19.76 -19.43
N PHE A 470 -16.46 18.72 -18.84
CA PHE A 470 -16.86 17.34 -19.08
C PHE A 470 -18.33 17.10 -18.69
N GLU A 471 -18.76 17.56 -17.51
CA GLU A 471 -20.12 17.37 -17.04
C GLU A 471 -21.17 18.18 -17.82
N ASN A 472 -20.94 19.49 -17.98
CA ASN A 472 -21.97 20.40 -18.48
C ASN A 472 -21.97 20.56 -20.00
N VAL A 473 -20.86 20.24 -20.67
CA VAL A 473 -20.72 20.36 -22.14
C VAL A 473 -20.71 18.98 -22.78
N VAL A 474 -19.82 18.08 -22.34
CA VAL A 474 -19.67 16.75 -22.96
C VAL A 474 -20.85 15.85 -22.59
N LEU A 475 -20.99 15.44 -21.33
CA LEU A 475 -22.01 14.49 -20.89
C LEU A 475 -23.42 15.02 -21.13
N ASN A 476 -23.72 16.26 -20.69
CA ASN A 476 -25.01 16.89 -20.96
C ASN A 476 -25.31 17.03 -22.47
N GLY A 477 -24.30 17.35 -23.28
CA GLY A 477 -24.45 17.44 -24.73
C GLY A 477 -24.73 16.07 -25.38
N LEU A 478 -24.10 15.00 -24.87
CA LEU A 478 -24.38 13.63 -25.28
C LEU A 478 -25.79 13.21 -24.88
N SER A 479 -26.20 13.39 -23.62
CA SER A 479 -27.55 13.07 -23.15
C SER A 479 -28.64 13.71 -24.00
N LYS A 480 -28.50 15.01 -24.31
CA LYS A 480 -29.44 15.74 -25.18
C LYS A 480 -29.49 15.17 -26.59
N LYS A 481 -28.34 14.80 -27.16
CA LYS A 481 -28.26 14.25 -28.52
C LYS A 481 -28.86 12.85 -28.61
N LEU A 482 -28.67 12.02 -27.58
CA LEU A 482 -29.27 10.69 -27.46
C LEU A 482 -30.75 10.73 -27.01
N ARG A 483 -31.24 11.88 -26.52
CA ARG A 483 -32.58 12.06 -25.94
C ARG A 483 -32.84 11.16 -24.72
N ILE A 484 -31.81 10.99 -23.90
CA ILE A 484 -31.83 10.19 -22.67
C ILE A 484 -31.71 11.08 -21.43
N GLN A 485 -31.93 10.49 -20.26
CA GLN A 485 -31.69 11.17 -18.98
C GLN A 485 -30.27 11.74 -18.93
N ARG A 486 -30.13 12.89 -18.26
CA ARG A 486 -28.83 13.53 -18.05
C ARG A 486 -27.85 12.53 -17.40
N ILE A 487 -26.72 12.34 -18.07
CA ILE A 487 -25.63 11.48 -17.62
C ILE A 487 -24.72 12.30 -16.71
N TYR A 488 -24.39 11.71 -15.56
CA TYR A 488 -23.39 12.19 -14.62
C TYR A 488 -22.13 11.33 -14.67
N PRO A 489 -20.98 11.83 -14.22
CA PRO A 489 -19.73 11.06 -14.19
C PRO A 489 -19.84 9.69 -13.51
N SER A 490 -20.60 9.59 -12.42
CA SER A 490 -20.83 8.33 -11.68
C SER A 490 -21.57 7.30 -12.51
N ASP A 491 -22.43 7.73 -13.45
CA ASP A 491 -23.22 6.83 -14.29
C ASP A 491 -22.32 5.96 -15.17
N LEU A 492 -21.16 6.45 -15.59
CA LEU A 492 -20.19 5.64 -16.34
C LEU A 492 -19.70 4.43 -15.51
N GLN A 493 -19.43 4.63 -14.22
CA GLN A 493 -19.05 3.54 -13.32
C GLN A 493 -20.23 2.61 -12.99
N HIS A 494 -21.44 3.15 -12.86
CA HIS A 494 -22.65 2.34 -12.71
C HIS A 494 -22.89 1.45 -13.93
N ASN A 495 -22.68 1.98 -15.13
CA ASN A 495 -22.80 1.24 -16.39
C ASN A 495 -21.68 0.20 -16.56
N PHE A 496 -20.43 0.52 -16.24
CA PHE A 496 -19.34 -0.47 -16.16
C PHE A 496 -19.72 -1.65 -15.24
N THR A 497 -20.23 -1.33 -14.05
CA THR A 497 -20.65 -2.35 -13.08
C THR A 497 -21.76 -3.23 -13.65
N ASN A 498 -22.79 -2.62 -14.24
CA ASN A 498 -23.90 -3.34 -14.86
C ASN A 498 -23.43 -4.28 -15.99
N LEU A 499 -22.53 -3.81 -16.86
CA LEU A 499 -21.94 -4.62 -17.93
C LEU A 499 -21.18 -5.83 -17.36
N CYS A 500 -20.33 -5.61 -16.35
CA CYS A 500 -19.59 -6.69 -15.71
C CYS A 500 -20.50 -7.70 -15.01
N LEU A 501 -21.56 -7.25 -14.34
CA LEU A 501 -22.54 -8.13 -13.69
C LEU A 501 -23.27 -9.01 -14.72
N LYS A 502 -23.74 -8.41 -15.83
CA LYS A 502 -24.35 -9.16 -16.94
C LYS A 502 -23.41 -10.21 -17.55
N GLN A 503 -22.12 -9.90 -17.60
CA GLN A 503 -21.06 -10.79 -18.09
C GLN A 503 -20.57 -11.80 -17.03
N LYS A 504 -21.23 -11.89 -15.86
CA LYS A 504 -20.88 -12.79 -14.76
C LYS A 504 -19.43 -12.63 -14.27
N ILE A 505 -18.89 -11.42 -14.35
CA ILE A 505 -17.54 -11.12 -13.86
C ILE A 505 -17.53 -11.17 -12.32
N PRO A 506 -16.48 -11.74 -11.68
CA PRO A 506 -16.42 -11.85 -10.22
C PRO A 506 -16.55 -10.49 -9.52
N PHE A 507 -17.38 -10.41 -8.47
CA PHE A 507 -17.61 -9.16 -7.73
C PHE A 507 -16.32 -8.57 -7.16
N THR A 508 -15.37 -9.43 -6.76
CA THR A 508 -14.05 -9.02 -6.26
C THR A 508 -13.22 -8.30 -7.32
N TYR A 509 -13.37 -8.66 -8.60
CA TYR A 509 -12.73 -7.94 -9.70
C TYR A 509 -13.38 -6.56 -9.87
N ILE A 510 -14.70 -6.50 -9.98
CA ILE A 510 -15.46 -5.25 -10.17
C ILE A 510 -15.16 -4.26 -9.02
N GLN A 511 -15.23 -4.75 -7.78
CA GLN A 511 -14.94 -3.99 -6.56
C GLN A 511 -13.53 -3.39 -6.58
N LYS A 512 -12.51 -4.17 -6.98
CA LYS A 512 -11.13 -3.69 -7.10
C LYS A 512 -10.98 -2.67 -8.22
N SER A 513 -11.61 -2.90 -9.37
CA SER A 513 -11.59 -1.99 -10.53
C SER A 513 -12.23 -0.63 -10.24
N LEU A 514 -13.27 -0.61 -9.40
CA LEU A 514 -13.92 0.62 -8.92
C LEU A 514 -13.18 1.30 -7.75
N GLY A 515 -12.24 0.60 -7.09
CA GLY A 515 -11.45 1.15 -5.99
C GLY A 515 -12.13 1.12 -4.61
N TYR A 516 -13.26 0.43 -4.45
CA TYR A 516 -13.93 0.27 -3.15
C TYR A 516 -13.02 -0.41 -2.12
N PHE A 517 -13.05 0.00 -0.85
CA PHE A 517 -12.22 -0.60 0.19
C PHE A 517 -12.64 -2.02 0.59
N GLY A 518 -13.95 -2.28 0.61
CA GLY A 518 -14.50 -3.56 1.01
C GLY A 518 -15.70 -3.97 0.17
N ILE A 519 -15.85 -5.28 -0.02
CA ILE A 519 -16.93 -5.88 -0.81
C ILE A 519 -18.32 -5.53 -0.25
N ILE A 520 -18.44 -5.36 1.08
CA ILE A 520 -19.69 -5.00 1.75
C ILE A 520 -20.23 -3.66 1.23
N ASN A 521 -19.37 -2.67 1.02
CA ASN A 521 -19.81 -1.35 0.53
C ASN A 521 -20.26 -1.42 -0.93
N PHE A 522 -19.52 -2.18 -1.75
CA PHE A 522 -19.90 -2.47 -3.14
C PHE A 522 -21.29 -3.14 -3.19
N VAL A 523 -21.48 -4.24 -2.46
CA VAL A 523 -22.76 -4.99 -2.44
C VAL A 523 -23.90 -4.12 -1.93
N LYS A 524 -23.68 -3.31 -0.88
CA LYS A 524 -24.72 -2.39 -0.38
C LYS A 524 -25.18 -1.37 -1.43
N ILE A 525 -24.25 -0.83 -2.22
CA ILE A 525 -24.54 0.19 -3.24
C ILE A 525 -25.21 -0.43 -4.46
N TYR A 526 -24.72 -1.58 -4.93
CA TYR A 526 -25.18 -2.22 -6.16
C TYR A 526 -26.18 -3.36 -5.92
N ARG A 527 -26.76 -3.44 -4.71
CA ARG A 527 -27.66 -4.51 -4.28
C ARG A 527 -28.74 -4.83 -5.32
N ASN A 528 -29.44 -3.80 -5.81
CA ASN A 528 -30.54 -3.99 -6.76
C ASN A 528 -30.04 -4.56 -8.11
N LEU A 529 -28.88 -4.14 -8.60
CA LEU A 529 -28.31 -4.70 -9.85
C LEU A 529 -27.85 -6.14 -9.67
N ILE A 530 -27.30 -6.46 -8.48
CA ILE A 530 -26.89 -7.82 -8.14
C ILE A 530 -28.13 -8.73 -8.10
N GLU A 531 -29.16 -8.34 -7.35
CA GLU A 531 -30.43 -9.08 -7.25
C GLU A 531 -31.10 -9.28 -8.62
N GLN A 532 -31.00 -8.29 -9.53
CA GLN A 532 -31.51 -8.41 -10.91
C GLN A 532 -30.69 -9.36 -11.80
N SER A 533 -29.40 -9.54 -11.49
CA SER A 533 -28.48 -10.41 -12.23
C SER A 533 -28.49 -11.87 -11.76
N GLU A 534 -29.10 -12.15 -10.60
CA GLU A 534 -29.19 -13.50 -10.03
C GLU A 534 -30.15 -14.38 -10.84
N GLU A 535 -29.71 -15.59 -11.17
CA GLU A 535 -30.57 -16.60 -11.78
C GLU A 535 -31.59 -17.08 -10.75
N LYS A 536 -32.88 -17.08 -11.11
CA LYS A 536 -33.96 -17.55 -10.21
C LYS A 536 -33.85 -19.03 -9.85
N TYR A 537 -33.12 -19.81 -10.65
CA TYR A 537 -32.84 -21.21 -10.44
C TYR A 537 -31.50 -21.55 -11.10
N TYR A 538 -30.60 -22.17 -10.34
CA TYR A 538 -29.32 -22.67 -10.83
C TYR A 538 -29.04 -24.04 -10.21
N ASN A 539 -28.80 -25.04 -11.05
CA ASN A 539 -28.41 -26.38 -10.63
C ASN A 539 -26.97 -26.66 -11.09
N PRO A 540 -25.98 -26.75 -10.17
CA PRO A 540 -24.59 -26.98 -10.55
C PRO A 540 -24.37 -28.36 -11.21
N LEU A 541 -25.30 -29.30 -11.05
CA LEU A 541 -25.20 -30.65 -11.62
C LEU A 541 -25.68 -30.74 -13.07
N GLU A 542 -26.52 -29.80 -13.55
CA GLU A 542 -27.05 -29.82 -14.93
C GLU A 542 -25.95 -29.62 -15.98
N ASN A 543 -24.88 -28.90 -15.64
CA ASN A 543 -23.71 -28.68 -16.51
C ASN A 543 -22.61 -29.74 -16.35
N LEU A 544 -22.78 -30.69 -15.43
CA LEU A 544 -21.84 -31.79 -15.21
C LEU A 544 -22.28 -33.08 -15.91
N ASN A 545 -23.39 -33.05 -16.65
CA ASN A 545 -23.95 -34.24 -17.26
C ASN A 545 -23.00 -34.77 -18.36
N PRO A 546 -22.39 -35.96 -18.22
CA PRO A 546 -21.37 -36.47 -19.16
C PRO A 546 -21.92 -36.90 -20.53
N LEU A 547 -23.21 -36.70 -20.79
CA LEU A 547 -23.94 -37.19 -21.96
C LEU A 547 -24.44 -36.07 -22.89
N LYS A 548 -23.76 -34.92 -22.92
CA LYS A 548 -23.96 -33.87 -23.94
C LYS A 548 -22.77 -33.75 -24.86
#